data_AF-A0A7V3FAL6-F1
#
_entry.id   AF-A0A7V3FAL6-F1
#
_cell.length_a   1.000
_cell.length_b   1.000
_cell.length_c   1.000
_cell.angle_alpha   90.00
_cell.angle_beta   90.00
_cell.angle_gamma   90.00
#
_symmetry.space_group_name_H-M   'P 1'
#
loop_
_entity.id
_entity.type
_entity.pdbx_description
1 polymer ?
#
loop_
_entity_poly.entity_id
_entity_poly.type
_entity_poly.pdbx_seq_one_letter_code
_entity_poly.pdbx_strand_id
1 'polypeptide(L)'
;MNLDATRRSLSNTSRLWAIAVCLQIVPCRKRDGTEEFASGRWLTRRKRVCYRNLRSYLALWPREAGLACRASRGRKNVNVVQDVAHQKLAKLEDLLKEMGDVLVAFSGGVDSSFLLWAAHRVLGDRALAVTGKSESVATGQIEEARQLAETLGARHIILDTEELQNPLYVANPTNRCYHCKTELFTKLETFAARQGIRWIIEGSNLDDMHDYRPGLQAAVEHGVRSPLKEAELTKAEIRELSREAGLPTWDKPAMPCLSSRIPYGMVVSPEKLAMIDRSEAYLRGLGFRDLRVRHHGPIARIELPPSEFAKILDGDTAAEVARTLKGYGFKFVTLDLQGFRSGSLNEGVVK
;
A
#
# COMPACT_ATOMS: atom_id res chain seq x y z
N MET A 1 -18.68 -61.12 -17.40
CA MET A 1 -19.62 -62.18 -17.80
C MET A 1 -21.02 -61.59 -17.78
N ASN A 2 -21.66 -61.56 -18.96
CA ASN A 2 -23.09 -61.49 -19.30
C ASN A 2 -24.04 -60.64 -18.43
N LEU A 3 -24.71 -59.61 -19.00
CA LEU A 3 -25.90 -59.70 -19.89
C LEU A 3 -27.01 -60.49 -19.16
N ASP A 4 -28.25 -60.07 -19.01
CA ASP A 4 -29.19 -59.29 -19.82
C ASP A 4 -30.49 -59.30 -18.94
N ALA A 5 -31.57 -58.54 -19.08
CA ALA A 5 -32.24 -58.11 -20.29
C ALA A 5 -33.39 -57.14 -19.91
N THR A 6 -33.55 -56.10 -20.73
CA THR A 6 -34.81 -55.66 -21.39
C THR A 6 -36.06 -55.31 -20.55
N ARG A 7 -36.82 -54.24 -20.83
CA ARG A 7 -37.42 -53.91 -22.15
C ARG A 7 -38.10 -52.51 -22.14
N ARG A 8 -37.80 -51.71 -23.18
CA ARG A 8 -38.69 -50.86 -24.05
C ARG A 8 -39.59 -49.79 -23.40
N SER A 9 -39.32 -48.49 -23.56
CA SER A 9 -39.49 -47.59 -24.74
C SER A 9 -40.92 -47.04 -24.94
N LEU A 10 -41.07 -45.71 -24.87
CA LEU A 10 -41.96 -44.79 -25.63
C LEU A 10 -41.68 -43.38 -25.04
N SER A 11 -40.82 -42.55 -25.65
CA SER A 11 -41.08 -41.56 -26.72
C SER A 11 -41.54 -40.17 -26.23
N ASN A 12 -40.86 -39.16 -26.77
CA ASN A 12 -41.16 -37.72 -26.86
C ASN A 12 -40.84 -36.78 -25.68
N THR A 13 -39.61 -36.27 -25.72
CA THR A 13 -39.30 -34.83 -25.89
C THR A 13 -40.15 -33.83 -25.12
N SER A 14 -39.60 -33.35 -23.99
CA SER A 14 -39.51 -31.93 -23.57
C SER A 14 -39.31 -31.88 -22.06
N ARG A 15 -38.14 -31.41 -21.61
CA ARG A 15 -37.84 -30.73 -20.32
C ARG A 15 -36.42 -31.03 -19.83
N LEU A 16 -35.45 -30.44 -20.52
CA LEU A 16 -34.20 -29.98 -19.93
C LEU A 16 -33.92 -28.59 -20.52
N TRP A 17 -33.29 -27.73 -19.71
CA TRP A 17 -32.84 -26.36 -19.98
C TRP A 17 -33.82 -25.23 -19.63
N ALA A 18 -33.76 -24.80 -18.36
CA ALA A 18 -34.15 -23.46 -17.92
C ALA A 18 -33.15 -22.95 -16.87
N ILE A 19 -31.93 -22.68 -17.32
CA ILE A 19 -31.02 -21.66 -16.76
C ILE A 19 -30.77 -20.67 -17.90
N ALA A 20 -30.78 -19.38 -17.59
CA ALA A 20 -30.45 -18.22 -18.44
C ALA A 20 -31.61 -17.58 -19.25
N VAL A 21 -32.34 -16.64 -18.63
CA VAL A 21 -32.84 -15.41 -19.29
C VAL A 21 -33.00 -14.30 -18.24
N CYS A 22 -32.03 -13.38 -18.15
CA CYS A 22 -32.26 -11.97 -17.84
C CYS A 22 -30.94 -11.20 -17.98
N LEU A 23 -30.51 -11.02 -19.22
CA LEU A 23 -29.61 -9.97 -19.74
C LEU A 23 -29.09 -10.47 -21.08
N GLN A 24 -29.79 -10.13 -22.16
CA GLN A 24 -29.19 -9.85 -23.48
C GLN A 24 -30.30 -9.47 -24.46
N ILE A 25 -30.38 -8.18 -24.77
CA ILE A 25 -30.98 -7.69 -26.00
C ILE A 25 -29.94 -7.89 -27.11
N VAL A 26 -30.39 -8.54 -28.18
CA VAL A 26 -29.64 -9.02 -29.35
C VAL A 26 -29.07 -7.85 -30.20
N PRO A 27 -27.89 -8.02 -30.83
CA PRO A 27 -27.29 -7.04 -31.74
C PRO A 27 -27.94 -7.06 -33.13
N CYS A 28 -28.11 -5.89 -33.75
CA CYS A 28 -28.52 -5.76 -35.14
C CYS A 28 -27.27 -5.57 -36.04
N ARG A 29 -27.12 -6.40 -37.08
CA ARG A 29 -26.04 -6.33 -38.08
C ARG A 29 -26.60 -6.54 -39.49
N LYS A 30 -26.25 -5.62 -40.41
CA LYS A 30 -26.06 -5.69 -41.88
C LYS A 30 -26.25 -4.25 -42.42
N ARG A 31 -25.55 -3.72 -43.44
CA ARG A 31 -24.66 -4.26 -44.49
C ARG A 31 -23.83 -3.10 -45.09
N ASP A 32 -22.86 -3.48 -45.91
CA ASP A 32 -21.84 -2.69 -46.61
C ASP A 32 -22.34 -1.51 -47.47
N GLY A 33 -21.47 -0.52 -47.67
CA GLY A 33 -21.59 0.54 -48.68
C GLY A 33 -20.49 1.60 -48.56
N THR A 34 -19.65 1.68 -49.60
CA THR A 34 -18.57 2.65 -49.86
C THR A 34 -19.09 4.07 -50.16
N GLU A 35 -18.16 5.03 -50.34
CA GLU A 35 -18.31 6.45 -50.79
C GLU A 35 -18.61 7.48 -49.68
N GLU A 36 -18.11 8.70 -49.69
CA GLU A 36 -16.97 9.40 -50.29
C GLU A 36 -16.86 10.73 -49.50
N PHE A 37 -15.72 11.39 -49.58
CA PHE A 37 -15.52 12.73 -49.05
C PHE A 37 -16.53 13.74 -49.62
N ALA A 38 -17.22 14.51 -48.79
CA ALA A 38 -17.70 15.83 -49.20
C ALA A 38 -17.86 16.80 -48.01
N SER A 39 -17.25 17.96 -48.22
CA SER A 39 -17.30 19.20 -47.46
C SER A 39 -18.72 19.74 -47.29
N GLY A 40 -18.96 20.52 -46.23
CA GLY A 40 -20.17 21.36 -46.18
C GLY A 40 -20.64 21.70 -44.77
N ARG A 41 -20.53 22.97 -44.43
CA ARG A 41 -20.83 23.59 -43.13
C ARG A 41 -22.33 23.96 -43.04
N TRP A 42 -22.77 24.34 -41.83
CA TRP A 42 -24.05 24.97 -41.45
C TRP A 42 -25.21 23.99 -41.10
N LEU A 43 -26.04 24.12 -40.06
CA LEU A 43 -26.45 25.23 -39.19
C LEU A 43 -27.00 24.68 -37.85
N THR A 44 -26.74 25.42 -36.78
CA THR A 44 -27.49 25.58 -35.51
C THR A 44 -28.68 24.67 -35.18
N ARG A 45 -28.68 24.06 -33.97
CA ARG A 45 -29.77 24.24 -32.98
C ARG A 45 -29.41 23.65 -31.61
N ARG A 46 -29.33 24.52 -30.60
CA ARG A 46 -29.41 24.18 -29.18
C ARG A 46 -30.76 23.53 -28.88
N LYS A 47 -30.78 22.38 -28.20
CA LYS A 47 -31.95 21.93 -27.42
C LYS A 47 -31.53 21.68 -25.98
N ARG A 48 -31.95 22.61 -25.12
CA ARG A 48 -32.15 22.39 -23.69
C ARG A 48 -33.30 21.39 -23.55
N VAL A 49 -33.13 20.36 -22.72
CA VAL A 49 -34.26 19.59 -22.20
C VAL A 49 -34.47 19.99 -20.76
N CYS A 50 -35.65 20.52 -20.52
CA CYS A 50 -36.15 21.06 -19.26
C CYS A 50 -36.68 19.91 -18.41
N TYR A 51 -36.25 19.81 -17.16
CA TYR A 51 -36.89 18.96 -16.14
C TYR A 51 -38.08 19.71 -15.54
N ARG A 52 -39.29 19.12 -15.56
CA ARG A 52 -40.37 19.47 -14.62
C ARG A 52 -41.47 18.39 -14.53
N ASN A 53 -41.85 18.12 -13.26
CA ASN A 53 -43.08 17.50 -12.73
C ASN A 53 -43.23 15.98 -13.00
N LEU A 54 -43.14 15.05 -12.04
CA LEU A 54 -43.64 14.94 -10.65
C LEU A 54 -45.17 14.99 -10.53
N ARG A 55 -45.72 13.84 -10.11
CA ARG A 55 -47.12 13.51 -9.79
C ARG A 55 -48.10 13.37 -10.95
N SER A 56 -48.33 12.13 -11.37
CA SER A 56 -49.68 11.52 -11.41
C SER A 56 -49.65 10.19 -12.19
N TYR A 57 -49.28 9.08 -11.53
CA TYR A 57 -49.69 7.72 -11.93
C TYR A 57 -49.55 6.80 -10.70
N LEU A 58 -50.43 7.01 -9.72
CA LEU A 58 -50.70 6.08 -8.62
C LEU A 58 -52.21 5.87 -8.59
N ALA A 59 -52.69 4.95 -9.42
CA ALA A 59 -53.99 4.32 -9.25
C ALA A 59 -54.01 3.07 -10.14
N LEU A 60 -54.47 1.95 -9.56
CA LEU A 60 -54.73 0.65 -10.18
C LEU A 60 -53.55 -0.34 -10.21
N TRP A 61 -53.27 -0.95 -9.05
CA TRP A 61 -52.94 -2.38 -9.01
C TRP A 61 -53.40 -3.01 -7.68
N PRO A 62 -54.00 -4.22 -7.67
CA PRO A 62 -54.63 -4.80 -6.48
C PRO A 62 -53.62 -5.14 -5.38
N ARG A 63 -54.06 -4.97 -4.13
CA ARG A 63 -53.43 -5.53 -2.94
C ARG A 63 -53.64 -7.05 -2.96
N GLU A 64 -52.57 -7.81 -3.11
CA GLU A 64 -52.28 -9.06 -2.38
C GLU A 64 -51.02 -9.74 -2.94
N ALA A 65 -50.27 -10.38 -2.04
CA ALA A 65 -49.01 -11.11 -2.25
C ALA A 65 -47.75 -10.28 -2.57
N GLY A 66 -46.86 -10.15 -1.57
CA GLY A 66 -45.53 -9.59 -1.79
C GLY A 66 -44.67 -9.65 -0.53
N LEU A 67 -43.97 -10.77 -0.36
CA LEU A 67 -42.93 -10.99 0.65
C LEU A 67 -42.03 -9.77 0.83
N ALA A 68 -41.79 -9.42 2.08
CA ALA A 68 -40.78 -8.46 2.50
C ALA A 68 -39.38 -8.94 2.08
N CYS A 69 -38.92 -8.55 0.90
CA CYS A 69 -37.51 -8.64 0.55
C CYS A 69 -36.80 -7.41 1.14
N ARG A 70 -36.50 -7.46 2.45
CA ARG A 70 -35.59 -6.49 3.07
C ARG A 70 -34.19 -6.73 2.51
N ALA A 71 -33.63 -5.71 1.86
CA ALA A 71 -32.23 -5.66 1.49
C ALA A 71 -31.34 -5.73 2.74
N SER A 72 -30.89 -6.94 3.13
CA SER A 72 -29.92 -7.18 4.21
C SER A 72 -28.52 -7.52 3.68
N ARG A 73 -28.21 -7.19 2.42
CA ARG A 73 -26.96 -7.61 1.76
C ARG A 73 -25.70 -6.84 2.20
N GLY A 74 -25.82 -5.82 3.06
CA GLY A 74 -24.67 -5.04 3.56
C GLY A 74 -24.19 -5.40 4.97
N ARG A 75 -25.02 -5.97 5.85
CA ARG A 75 -24.67 -6.17 7.28
C ARG A 75 -23.97 -7.49 7.58
N LYS A 76 -24.23 -8.55 6.81
CA LYS A 76 -23.66 -9.88 7.10
C LYS A 76 -22.17 -9.99 6.72
N ASN A 77 -21.75 -9.34 5.63
CA ASN A 77 -20.36 -9.42 5.18
C ASN A 77 -19.38 -8.67 6.09
N VAL A 78 -19.78 -7.54 6.68
CA VAL A 78 -18.91 -6.79 7.60
C VAL A 78 -18.65 -7.59 8.88
N ASN A 79 -19.68 -8.19 9.48
CA ASN A 79 -19.52 -9.00 10.69
C ASN A 79 -18.64 -10.25 10.47
N VAL A 80 -18.70 -10.86 9.28
CA VAL A 80 -17.87 -12.05 8.97
C VAL A 80 -16.41 -11.66 8.70
N VAL A 81 -16.15 -10.57 7.98
CA VAL A 81 -14.78 -10.09 7.73
C VAL A 81 -14.11 -9.65 9.03
N GLN A 82 -14.84 -8.95 9.89
CA GLN A 82 -14.35 -8.57 11.22
C GLN A 82 -14.02 -9.79 12.08
N ASP A 83 -14.87 -10.81 12.08
CA ASP A 83 -14.62 -12.06 12.81
C ASP A 83 -13.34 -12.78 12.32
N VAL A 84 -13.11 -12.84 11.00
CA VAL A 84 -11.88 -13.42 10.43
C VAL A 84 -10.62 -12.64 10.84
N ALA A 85 -10.65 -11.31 10.78
CA ALA A 85 -9.50 -10.49 11.18
C ALA A 85 -9.13 -10.70 12.67
N HIS A 86 -10.13 -10.83 13.54
CA HIS A 86 -9.93 -11.09 14.97
C HIS A 86 -9.39 -12.50 15.24
N GLN A 87 -9.81 -13.51 14.47
CA GLN A 87 -9.24 -14.86 14.56
C GLN A 87 -7.75 -14.88 14.16
N LYS A 88 -7.38 -14.13 13.11
CA LYS A 88 -5.97 -13.95 12.72
C LYS A 88 -5.17 -13.17 13.77
N LEU A 89 -5.77 -12.17 14.42
CA LEU A 89 -5.16 -11.50 15.56
C LEU A 89 -4.90 -12.49 16.72
N ALA A 90 -5.87 -13.33 17.07
CA ALA A 90 -5.67 -14.35 18.11
C ALA A 90 -4.51 -15.30 17.75
N LYS A 91 -4.42 -15.74 16.49
CA LYS A 91 -3.29 -16.53 15.98
C LYS A 91 -1.96 -15.80 16.12
N LEU A 92 -1.90 -14.50 15.80
CA LEU A 92 -0.71 -13.66 16.01
C LEU A 92 -0.32 -13.60 17.50
N GLU A 93 -1.29 -13.44 18.40
CA GLU A 93 -1.02 -13.39 19.84
C GLU A 93 -0.47 -14.72 20.36
N ASP A 94 -0.99 -15.85 19.89
CA ASP A 94 -0.51 -17.15 20.31
C ASP A 94 0.92 -17.40 19.81
N LEU A 95 1.25 -17.02 18.57
CA LEU A 95 2.63 -17.02 18.07
C LEU A 95 3.57 -16.19 18.95
N LEU A 96 3.13 -14.99 19.37
CA LEU A 96 3.92 -14.13 20.24
C LEU A 96 4.13 -14.75 21.64
N LYS A 97 3.09 -15.35 22.23
CA LYS A 97 3.20 -16.07 23.52
C LYS A 97 4.20 -17.22 23.45
N GLU A 98 4.17 -17.99 22.36
CA GLU A 98 5.11 -19.09 22.11
C GLU A 98 6.56 -18.60 21.98
N MET A 99 6.77 -17.43 21.38
CA MET A 99 8.11 -16.84 21.26
C MET A 99 8.68 -16.37 22.61
N GLY A 100 7.83 -15.87 23.51
CA GLY A 100 8.24 -15.41 24.84
C GLY A 100 8.90 -14.03 24.84
N ASP A 101 10.17 -13.94 24.44
CA ASP A 101 10.93 -12.69 24.37
C ASP A 101 11.21 -12.33 22.91
N VAL A 102 10.87 -11.10 22.52
CA VAL A 102 10.98 -10.66 21.12
C VAL A 102 11.64 -9.30 20.99
N LEU A 103 12.48 -9.18 19.97
CA LEU A 103 12.97 -7.92 19.44
C LEU A 103 12.18 -7.58 18.18
N VAL A 104 11.44 -6.47 18.21
CA VAL A 104 10.65 -5.98 17.08
C VAL A 104 11.50 -5.01 16.26
N ALA A 105 11.83 -5.39 15.01
CA ALA A 105 12.44 -4.50 14.05
C ALA A 105 11.43 -3.41 13.64
N PHE A 106 11.54 -2.24 14.26
CA PHE A 106 10.50 -1.24 14.31
C PHE A 106 10.85 -0.01 13.46
N SER A 107 10.02 0.31 12.47
CA SER A 107 10.23 1.44 11.54
C SER A 107 9.26 2.61 11.75
N GLY A 108 8.27 2.48 12.64
CA GLY A 108 7.22 3.48 12.83
C GLY A 108 6.20 3.56 11.68
N GLY A 109 6.20 2.59 10.76
CA GLY A 109 5.18 2.40 9.74
C GLY A 109 4.02 1.53 10.23
N VAL A 110 2.89 1.58 9.52
CA VAL A 110 1.62 0.87 9.85
C VAL A 110 1.85 -0.55 10.36
N ASP A 111 2.53 -1.38 9.57
CA ASP A 111 2.68 -2.80 9.84
C ASP A 111 3.57 -3.06 11.07
N SER A 112 4.73 -2.40 11.16
CA SER A 112 5.64 -2.53 12.32
C SER A 112 5.04 -1.98 13.62
N SER A 113 4.22 -0.93 13.53
CA SER A 113 3.54 -0.34 14.70
C SER A 113 2.45 -1.24 15.23
N PHE A 114 1.68 -1.88 14.34
CA PHE A 114 0.70 -2.87 14.73
C PHE A 114 1.36 -4.10 15.37
N LEU A 115 2.46 -4.59 14.79
CA LEU A 115 3.22 -5.70 15.36
C LEU A 115 3.78 -5.35 16.75
N LEU A 116 4.33 -4.15 16.92
CA LEU A 116 4.82 -3.69 18.23
C LEU A 116 3.69 -3.60 19.26
N TRP A 117 2.54 -3.03 18.87
CA TRP A 117 1.36 -2.98 19.73
C TRP A 117 0.92 -4.38 20.16
N ALA A 118 0.80 -5.33 19.22
CA ALA A 118 0.40 -6.70 19.53
C ALA A 118 1.42 -7.40 20.43
N ALA A 119 2.71 -7.27 20.13
CA ALA A 119 3.80 -7.83 20.92
C ALA A 119 3.80 -7.27 22.35
N HIS A 120 3.72 -5.95 22.52
CA HIS A 120 3.69 -5.33 23.84
C HIS A 120 2.43 -5.68 24.63
N ARG A 121 1.26 -5.74 23.98
CA ARG A 121 0.01 -6.15 24.62
C ARG A 121 0.06 -7.58 25.17
N VAL A 122 0.75 -8.49 24.48
CA VAL A 122 0.85 -9.91 24.84
C VAL A 122 2.00 -10.19 25.81
N LEU A 123 3.14 -9.53 25.62
CA LEU A 123 4.41 -9.88 26.27
C LEU A 123 4.87 -8.83 27.29
N GLY A 124 4.29 -7.63 27.29
CA GLY A 124 4.70 -6.51 28.15
C GLY A 124 6.13 -6.07 27.85
N ASP A 125 6.95 -5.98 28.89
CA ASP A 125 8.35 -5.53 28.83
C ASP A 125 9.28 -6.49 28.07
N ARG A 126 8.81 -7.71 27.78
CA ARG A 126 9.51 -8.72 26.98
C ARG A 126 9.47 -8.45 25.47
N ALA A 127 8.72 -7.42 25.04
CA ALA A 127 8.76 -6.89 23.69
C ALA A 127 9.67 -5.65 23.63
N LEU A 128 10.79 -5.75 22.93
CA LEU A 128 11.73 -4.64 22.73
C LEU A 128 11.63 -4.09 21.30
N ALA A 129 11.26 -2.83 21.15
CA ALA A 129 11.33 -2.16 19.85
C ALA A 129 12.77 -1.72 19.55
N VAL A 130 13.25 -1.97 18.34
CA VAL A 130 14.54 -1.46 17.88
C VAL A 130 14.42 -0.84 16.49
N THR A 131 14.88 0.40 16.36
CA THR A 131 14.91 1.13 15.08
C THR A 131 16.34 1.31 14.61
N GLY A 132 16.61 0.88 13.37
CA GLY A 132 17.86 1.19 12.67
C GLY A 132 17.88 2.64 12.22
N LYS A 133 18.96 3.35 12.49
CA LYS A 133 19.19 4.73 12.11
C LYS A 133 20.37 4.81 11.14
N SER A 134 20.13 5.43 9.99
CA SER A 134 21.14 5.74 9.00
C SER A 134 20.71 6.97 8.22
N GLU A 135 21.57 7.44 7.32
CA GLU A 135 21.30 8.53 6.38
C GLU A 135 20.20 8.19 5.37
N SER A 136 19.79 6.91 5.25
CA SER A 136 18.71 6.50 4.37
C SER A 136 17.32 6.68 4.99
N VAL A 137 17.25 6.95 6.30
CA VAL A 137 16.03 7.25 7.06
C VAL A 137 15.76 8.76 7.01
N ALA A 138 14.53 9.15 6.69
CA ALA A 138 14.19 10.56 6.55
C ALA A 138 14.13 11.28 7.90
N THR A 139 14.47 12.57 7.91
CA THR A 139 14.37 13.42 9.10
C THR A 139 12.96 13.37 9.68
N GLY A 140 12.88 13.26 11.01
CA GLY A 140 11.63 13.15 11.76
C GLY A 140 11.15 11.71 11.97
N GLN A 141 11.51 10.76 11.11
CA GLN A 141 11.00 9.38 11.24
C GLN A 141 11.47 8.66 12.50
N ILE A 142 12.73 8.86 12.90
CA ILE A 142 13.27 8.27 14.13
C ILE A 142 12.53 8.82 15.36
N GLU A 143 12.26 10.13 15.37
CA GLU A 143 11.55 10.78 16.47
C GLU A 143 10.07 10.37 16.51
N GLU A 144 9.41 10.27 15.35
CA GLU A 144 8.06 9.72 15.24
C GLU A 144 7.98 8.27 15.76
N ALA A 145 8.97 7.44 15.42
CA ALA A 145 9.06 6.07 15.93
C ALA A 145 9.24 6.08 17.47
N ARG A 146 10.14 6.92 17.99
CA ARG A 146 10.37 7.08 19.43
C ARG A 146 9.09 7.46 20.18
N GLN A 147 8.40 8.50 19.70
CA GLN A 147 7.14 8.97 20.30
C GLN A 147 6.04 7.92 20.24
N LEU A 148 5.97 7.15 19.16
CA LEU A 148 4.99 6.08 19.03
C LEU A 148 5.28 4.93 19.99
N ALA A 149 6.52 4.49 20.12
CA ALA A 149 6.89 3.47 21.10
C ALA A 149 6.61 3.92 22.53
N GLU A 150 6.92 5.18 22.86
CA GLU A 150 6.60 5.80 24.15
C GLU A 150 5.09 5.82 24.41
N THR A 151 4.28 6.19 23.42
CA THR A 151 2.80 6.18 23.51
C THR A 151 2.25 4.77 23.76
N LEU A 152 2.91 3.75 23.20
CA LEU A 152 2.54 2.36 23.40
C LEU A 152 3.03 1.79 24.74
N GLY A 153 3.87 2.50 25.49
CA GLY A 153 4.53 1.98 26.69
C GLY A 153 5.65 0.98 26.39
N ALA A 154 6.07 0.84 25.14
CA ALA A 154 7.07 -0.12 24.72
C ALA A 154 8.49 0.44 24.87
N ARG A 155 9.40 -0.38 25.42
CA ARG A 155 10.82 -0.03 25.49
C ARG A 155 11.39 0.07 24.06
N HIS A 156 12.12 1.13 23.78
CA HIS A 156 12.64 1.44 22.44
C HIS A 156 14.13 1.77 22.46
N ILE A 157 14.87 1.18 21.53
CA ILE A 157 16.30 1.42 21.33
C ILE A 157 16.54 1.85 19.88
N ILE A 158 17.44 2.81 19.69
CA ILE A 158 17.92 3.22 18.39
C ILE A 158 19.32 2.64 18.21
N LEU A 159 19.56 1.98 17.08
CA LEU A 159 20.88 1.46 16.69
C LEU A 159 21.30 2.12 15.39
N ASP A 160 22.55 2.58 15.32
CA ASP A 160 23.10 3.06 14.06
C ASP A 160 23.39 1.87 13.12
N THR A 161 22.98 2.00 11.86
CA THR A 161 23.28 1.06 10.76
C THR A 161 24.15 1.74 9.72
N GLU A 162 24.99 0.95 9.04
CA GLU A 162 26.06 1.48 8.21
C GLU A 162 25.93 1.00 6.75
N GLU A 163 24.71 0.92 6.22
CA GLU A 163 24.49 0.32 4.89
C GLU A 163 25.20 1.09 3.75
N LEU A 164 25.52 2.38 3.95
CA LEU A 164 26.32 3.17 2.99
C LEU A 164 27.80 2.76 2.94
N GLN A 165 28.30 1.97 3.90
CA GLN A 165 29.62 1.37 3.82
C GLN A 165 29.65 0.14 2.91
N ASN A 166 28.47 -0.42 2.56
CA ASN A 166 28.38 -1.57 1.67
C ASN A 166 28.33 -1.14 0.19
N PRO A 167 29.35 -1.46 -0.63
CA PRO A 167 29.36 -1.10 -2.05
C PRO A 167 28.17 -1.63 -2.84
N LEU A 168 27.59 -2.77 -2.45
CA LEU A 168 26.42 -3.37 -3.10
C LEU A 168 25.13 -2.60 -2.79
N TYR A 169 25.06 -1.91 -1.66
CA TYR A 169 23.97 -0.96 -1.39
C TYR A 169 24.18 0.35 -2.16
N VAL A 170 25.41 0.89 -2.09
CA VAL A 170 25.81 2.15 -2.73
C VAL A 170 25.61 2.12 -4.25
N ALA A 171 25.89 0.99 -4.91
CA ALA A 171 25.67 0.80 -6.34
C ALA A 171 24.19 0.88 -6.77
N ASN A 172 23.26 0.87 -5.80
CA ASN A 172 21.83 1.01 -6.03
C ASN A 172 21.20 -0.02 -6.99
N PRO A 173 21.52 -1.33 -6.90
CA PRO A 173 20.90 -2.33 -7.75
C PRO A 173 19.42 -2.53 -7.39
N THR A 174 18.70 -3.28 -8.21
CA THR A 174 17.28 -3.62 -7.97
C THR A 174 17.06 -4.37 -6.66
N ASN A 175 18.07 -5.11 -6.20
CA ASN A 175 18.09 -5.79 -4.92
C ASN A 175 18.73 -4.98 -3.77
N ARG A 176 18.93 -3.66 -3.89
CA ARG A 176 19.51 -2.82 -2.81
C ARG A 176 18.85 -3.03 -1.44
N CYS A 177 17.53 -3.24 -1.41
CA CYS A 177 16.80 -3.49 -0.17
C CYS A 177 17.22 -4.79 0.54
N TYR A 178 17.72 -5.80 -0.18
CA TYR A 178 18.35 -6.98 0.41
C TYR A 178 19.57 -6.56 1.24
N HIS A 179 20.54 -5.88 0.63
CA HIS A 179 21.76 -5.44 1.31
C HIS A 179 21.49 -4.52 2.50
N CYS A 180 20.50 -3.62 2.38
CA CYS A 180 20.05 -2.77 3.47
C CYS A 180 19.50 -3.57 4.66
N LYS A 181 18.70 -4.61 4.38
CA LYS A 181 18.09 -5.46 5.40
C LYS A 181 19.09 -6.42 6.02
N THR A 182 20.02 -6.98 5.24
CA THR A 182 21.13 -7.79 5.74
C THR A 182 21.95 -7.03 6.78
N GLU A 183 22.31 -5.77 6.51
CA GLU A 183 23.01 -4.90 7.47
C GLU A 183 22.18 -4.72 8.75
N LEU A 184 20.91 -4.31 8.62
CA LEU A 184 20.01 -4.14 9.76
C LEU A 184 19.92 -5.42 10.59
N PHE A 185 19.62 -6.56 9.98
CA PHE A 185 19.43 -7.81 10.71
C PHE A 185 20.72 -8.31 11.37
N THR A 186 21.88 -8.15 10.72
CA THR A 186 23.18 -8.46 11.34
C THR A 186 23.41 -7.66 12.62
N LYS A 187 23.09 -6.36 12.61
CA LYS A 187 23.21 -5.50 13.81
C LYS A 187 22.19 -5.90 14.87
N LEU A 188 20.96 -6.22 14.47
CA LEU A 188 19.90 -6.67 15.38
C LEU A 188 20.24 -8.01 16.03
N GLU A 189 20.78 -8.98 15.30
CA GLU A 189 21.24 -10.28 15.82
C GLU A 189 22.31 -10.10 16.89
N THR A 190 23.33 -9.30 16.58
CA THR A 190 24.41 -8.99 17.51
C THR A 190 23.86 -8.35 18.79
N PHE A 191 22.90 -7.43 18.65
CA PHE A 191 22.28 -6.77 19.79
C PHE A 191 21.35 -7.71 20.58
N ALA A 192 20.51 -8.50 19.90
CA ALA A 192 19.59 -9.46 20.50
C ALA A 192 20.34 -10.50 21.34
N ALA A 193 21.45 -11.04 20.80
CA ALA A 193 22.30 -11.99 21.51
C ALA A 193 22.86 -11.41 22.82
N ARG A 194 23.28 -10.14 22.83
CA ARG A 194 23.75 -9.45 24.04
C ARG A 194 22.62 -9.20 25.06
N GLN A 195 21.39 -9.07 24.59
CA GLN A 195 20.21 -8.91 25.46
C GLN A 195 19.59 -10.26 25.88
N GLY A 196 20.11 -11.39 25.39
CA GLY A 196 19.52 -12.71 25.64
C GLY A 196 18.17 -12.92 24.95
N ILE A 197 17.83 -12.13 23.92
CA ILE A 197 16.57 -12.23 23.20
C ILE A 197 16.75 -13.20 22.02
N ARG A 198 15.93 -14.24 21.97
CA ARG A 198 16.03 -15.28 20.94
C ARG A 198 15.41 -14.88 19.60
N TRP A 199 14.26 -14.20 19.63
CA TRP A 199 13.47 -13.98 18.43
C TRP A 199 13.55 -12.53 17.97
N ILE A 200 13.93 -12.34 16.71
CA ILE A 200 13.80 -11.07 16.00
C ILE A 200 12.59 -11.20 15.09
N ILE A 201 11.68 -10.22 15.16
CA ILE A 201 10.45 -10.20 14.37
C ILE A 201 10.35 -8.90 13.57
N GLU A 202 9.77 -8.98 12.39
CA GLU A 202 9.55 -7.82 11.52
C GLU A 202 8.15 -7.82 10.88
N GLY A 203 7.78 -6.69 10.28
CA GLY A 203 6.41 -6.34 9.94
C GLY A 203 5.89 -6.80 8.57
N SER A 204 6.54 -7.70 7.83
CA SER A 204 5.94 -8.21 6.59
C SER A 204 4.64 -8.95 6.84
N ASN A 205 3.69 -8.74 5.93
CA ASN A 205 2.32 -9.23 6.00
C ASN A 205 1.98 -10.12 4.79
N LEU A 206 0.73 -10.60 4.69
CA LEU A 206 0.33 -11.54 3.65
C LEU A 206 0.43 -10.96 2.23
N ASP A 207 0.15 -9.67 2.04
CA ASP A 207 0.16 -9.04 0.71
C ASP A 207 1.57 -8.95 0.12
N ASP A 208 2.61 -8.98 0.96
CA ASP A 208 4.01 -8.92 0.53
C ASP A 208 4.46 -10.19 -0.22
N MET A 209 3.68 -11.28 -0.19
CA MET A 209 4.03 -12.57 -0.81
C MET A 209 4.08 -12.56 -2.33
N HIS A 210 3.37 -11.64 -2.97
CA HIS A 210 3.24 -11.57 -4.43
C HIS A 210 4.13 -10.48 -5.05
N ASP A 211 4.93 -9.79 -4.23
CA ASP A 211 5.77 -8.67 -4.65
C ASP A 211 7.25 -9.08 -4.72
N TYR A 212 8.01 -8.49 -5.64
CA TYR A 212 9.47 -8.69 -5.70
C TYR A 212 10.11 -7.95 -4.52
N ARG A 213 10.32 -8.69 -3.42
CA ARG A 213 10.74 -8.15 -2.11
C ARG A 213 12.11 -8.72 -1.72
N PRO A 214 13.22 -8.23 -2.30
CA PRO A 214 14.57 -8.70 -1.97
C PRO A 214 14.91 -8.53 -0.47
N GLY A 215 14.27 -7.58 0.22
CA GLY A 215 14.41 -7.44 1.68
C GLY A 215 13.82 -8.60 2.50
N LEU A 216 12.80 -9.32 1.98
CA LEU A 216 12.22 -10.48 2.66
C LEU A 216 13.15 -11.69 2.61
N GLN A 217 13.92 -11.83 1.51
CA GLN A 217 14.95 -12.86 1.41
C GLN A 217 15.99 -12.70 2.53
N ALA A 218 16.45 -11.47 2.80
CA ALA A 218 17.36 -11.21 3.91
C ALA A 218 16.76 -11.62 5.27
N ALA A 219 15.46 -11.38 5.49
CA ALA A 219 14.81 -11.78 6.74
C ALA A 219 14.87 -13.31 6.95
N VAL A 220 14.59 -14.08 5.89
CA VAL A 220 14.65 -15.56 5.93
C VAL A 220 16.07 -16.05 6.21
N GLU A 221 17.08 -15.49 5.53
CA GLU A 221 18.49 -15.89 5.70
C GLU A 221 19.02 -15.61 7.12
N HIS A 222 18.54 -14.54 7.75
CA HIS A 222 18.86 -14.16 9.14
C HIS A 222 17.95 -14.82 10.19
N GLY A 223 17.05 -15.72 9.78
CA GLY A 223 16.10 -16.36 10.71
C GLY A 223 15.13 -15.39 11.40
N VAL A 224 14.93 -14.20 10.84
CA VAL A 224 13.97 -13.20 11.30
C VAL A 224 12.57 -13.67 10.91
N ARG A 225 11.65 -13.65 11.88
CA ARG A 225 10.26 -14.07 11.66
C ARG A 225 9.37 -12.92 11.25
N SER A 226 8.28 -13.23 10.54
CA SER A 226 7.27 -12.26 10.09
C SER A 226 5.90 -12.67 10.63
N PRO A 227 5.59 -12.44 11.94
CA PRO A 227 4.40 -13.00 12.56
C PRO A 227 3.08 -12.54 11.92
N LEU A 228 3.03 -11.33 11.38
CA LEU A 228 1.83 -10.84 10.67
C LEU A 228 1.54 -11.69 9.43
N LYS A 229 2.57 -12.01 8.66
CA LYS A 229 2.48 -12.92 7.52
C LYS A 229 2.12 -14.35 7.95
N GLU A 230 2.73 -14.87 9.02
CA GLU A 230 2.42 -16.21 9.54
C GLU A 230 0.98 -16.33 10.06
N ALA A 231 0.45 -15.25 10.62
CA ALA A 231 -0.96 -15.10 10.99
C ALA A 231 -1.88 -14.80 9.79
N GLU A 232 -1.34 -14.69 8.58
CA GLU A 232 -2.07 -14.44 7.33
C GLU A 232 -2.85 -13.12 7.34
N LEU A 233 -2.36 -12.13 8.09
CA LEU A 233 -2.93 -10.80 8.14
C LEU A 233 -2.59 -10.04 6.85
N THR A 234 -3.61 -9.53 6.19
CA THR A 234 -3.49 -8.57 5.08
C THR A 234 -3.31 -7.15 5.63
N LYS A 235 -2.81 -6.26 4.78
CA LYS A 235 -2.66 -4.83 5.08
C LYS A 235 -3.99 -4.15 5.38
N ALA A 236 -5.08 -4.58 4.73
CA ALA A 236 -6.41 -4.05 5.01
C ALA A 236 -6.87 -4.42 6.43
N GLU A 237 -6.71 -5.69 6.81
CA GLU A 237 -7.04 -6.17 8.17
C GLU A 237 -6.15 -5.51 9.22
N ILE A 238 -4.84 -5.36 8.95
CA ILE A 238 -3.91 -4.64 9.85
C ILE A 238 -4.38 -3.20 10.10
N ARG A 239 -4.81 -2.48 9.06
CA ARG A 239 -5.32 -1.10 9.19
C ARG A 239 -6.63 -1.04 9.98
N GLU A 240 -7.53 -1.99 9.76
CA GLU A 240 -8.78 -2.09 10.51
C GLU A 240 -8.52 -2.35 12.00
N LEU A 241 -7.75 -3.39 12.32
CA LEU A 241 -7.38 -3.74 13.70
C LEU A 241 -6.56 -2.61 14.36
N SER A 242 -5.67 -1.94 13.61
CA SER A 242 -4.93 -0.77 14.11
C SER A 242 -5.86 0.38 14.47
N ARG A 243 -6.91 0.63 13.68
CA ARG A 243 -7.89 1.67 13.94
C ARG A 243 -8.72 1.35 15.17
N GLU A 244 -9.13 0.09 15.33
CA GLU A 244 -9.85 -0.41 16.52
C GLU A 244 -9.00 -0.31 17.79
N ALA A 245 -7.70 -0.60 17.68
CA ALA A 245 -6.71 -0.44 18.74
C ALA A 245 -6.35 1.03 19.03
N GLY A 246 -6.89 1.99 18.28
CA GLY A 246 -6.61 3.42 18.46
C GLY A 246 -5.20 3.86 18.02
N LEU A 247 -4.50 3.08 17.19
CA LEU A 247 -3.14 3.41 16.74
C LEU A 247 -3.17 4.60 15.78
N PRO A 248 -2.45 5.71 16.05
CA PRO A 248 -2.48 6.89 15.19
C PRO A 248 -1.90 6.63 13.79
N THR A 249 -1.13 5.54 13.64
CA THR A 249 -0.53 5.13 12.37
C THR A 249 -1.48 4.36 11.46
N TRP A 250 -2.72 4.06 11.85
CA TRP A 250 -3.62 3.20 11.06
C TRP A 250 -3.82 3.70 9.61
N ASP A 251 -3.80 5.02 9.39
CA ASP A 251 -3.90 5.63 8.05
C ASP A 251 -2.58 6.21 7.52
N LYS A 252 -1.45 5.90 8.15
CA LYS A 252 -0.16 6.46 7.74
C LYS A 252 0.20 5.97 6.33
N PRO A 253 0.57 6.86 5.38
CA PRO A 253 1.06 6.46 4.07
C PRO A 253 2.34 5.63 4.16
N ALA A 254 2.64 4.85 3.12
CA ALA A 254 3.90 4.12 3.05
C ALA A 254 5.09 5.09 2.97
N MET A 255 6.09 4.86 3.82
CA MET A 255 7.29 5.68 3.91
C MET A 255 8.55 4.85 3.59
N PRO A 256 8.80 4.54 2.30
CA PRO A 256 10.05 3.92 1.90
C PRO A 256 11.25 4.85 2.19
N CYS A 257 12.44 4.24 2.31
CA CYS A 257 13.69 4.95 2.57
C CYS A 257 14.01 6.02 1.51
N LEU A 258 14.84 7.00 1.86
CA LEU A 258 15.25 8.08 0.97
C LEU A 258 15.93 7.57 -0.31
N SER A 259 16.65 6.45 -0.24
CA SER A 259 17.30 5.83 -1.40
C SER A 259 16.31 5.42 -2.50
N SER A 260 15.03 5.21 -2.17
CA SER A 260 13.99 4.99 -3.19
C SER A 260 13.70 6.22 -4.05
N ARG A 261 14.29 7.39 -3.78
CA ARG A 261 14.19 8.59 -4.63
C ARG A 261 15.30 8.64 -5.68
N ILE A 262 16.26 7.73 -5.62
CA ILE A 262 17.39 7.64 -6.54
C ILE A 262 17.10 6.48 -7.52
N PRO A 263 17.07 6.72 -8.85
CA PRO A 263 16.89 5.67 -9.85
C PRO A 263 17.89 4.53 -9.69
N TYR A 264 17.44 3.29 -9.90
CA TYR A 264 18.32 2.12 -9.84
C TYR A 264 19.53 2.27 -10.76
N GLY A 265 20.68 1.72 -10.32
CA GLY A 265 21.97 1.84 -11.00
C GLY A 265 22.68 3.19 -10.79
N MET A 266 22.01 4.20 -10.23
CA MET A 266 22.67 5.44 -9.83
C MET A 266 23.16 5.36 -8.38
N VAL A 267 24.43 5.70 -8.16
CA VAL A 267 25.08 5.69 -6.85
C VAL A 267 24.26 6.41 -5.78
N VAL A 268 24.00 5.74 -4.66
CA VAL A 268 23.48 6.36 -3.43
C VAL A 268 24.66 6.97 -2.67
N SER A 269 24.52 8.22 -2.22
CA SER A 269 25.55 8.87 -1.40
C SER A 269 24.92 9.72 -0.29
N PRO A 270 25.61 9.97 0.83
CA PRO A 270 25.12 10.82 1.91
C PRO A 270 24.65 12.19 1.42
N GLU A 271 25.37 12.81 0.48
CA GLU A 271 25.05 14.13 -0.05
C GLU A 271 23.72 14.12 -0.79
N LYS A 272 23.48 13.11 -1.65
CA LYS A 272 22.22 12.97 -2.38
C LYS A 272 21.05 12.72 -1.43
N LEU A 273 21.24 11.88 -0.42
CA LEU A 273 20.21 11.59 0.58
C LEU A 273 19.88 12.86 1.39
N ALA A 274 20.89 13.63 1.81
CA ALA A 274 20.69 14.91 2.50
C ALA A 274 20.04 15.98 1.61
N MET A 275 20.33 16.00 0.31
CA MET A 275 19.63 16.86 -0.66
C MET A 275 18.15 16.50 -0.75
N ILE A 276 17.83 15.21 -0.89
CA ILE A 276 16.45 14.70 -0.97
C ILE A 276 15.72 15.02 0.33
N ASP A 277 16.28 14.68 1.48
CA ASP A 277 15.63 14.81 2.77
C ASP A 277 15.31 16.27 3.11
N ARG A 278 16.28 17.18 2.96
CA ARG A 278 16.05 18.63 3.14
C ARG A 278 14.99 19.16 2.20
N SER A 279 14.97 18.70 0.95
CA SER A 279 13.97 19.11 -0.03
C SER A 279 12.57 18.62 0.35
N GLU A 280 12.44 17.34 0.74
CA GLU A 280 11.14 16.80 1.15
C GLU A 280 10.67 17.45 2.46
N ALA A 281 11.56 17.66 3.44
CA ALA A 281 11.23 18.33 4.70
C ALA A 281 10.77 19.77 4.48
N TYR A 282 11.44 20.52 3.61
CA TYR A 282 11.04 21.87 3.23
C TYR A 282 9.64 21.91 2.60
N LEU A 283 9.38 21.03 1.62
CA LEU A 283 8.06 20.96 0.98
C LEU A 283 6.96 20.53 1.96
N ARG A 284 7.26 19.64 2.91
CA ARG A 284 6.34 19.33 4.01
C ARG A 284 6.05 20.53 4.90
N GLY A 285 7.04 21.38 5.16
CA GLY A 285 6.88 22.67 5.84
C GLY A 285 5.92 23.64 5.13
N LEU A 286 5.85 23.57 3.79
CA LEU A 286 4.85 24.31 2.99
C LEU A 286 3.46 23.66 3.00
N GLY A 287 3.29 22.53 3.70
CA GLY A 287 2.02 21.81 3.84
C GLY A 287 1.74 20.75 2.79
N PHE A 288 2.71 20.38 1.93
CA PHE A 288 2.56 19.22 1.05
C PHE A 288 2.77 17.93 1.86
N ARG A 289 1.83 16.98 1.82
CA ARG A 289 1.91 15.75 2.63
C ARG A 289 2.45 14.56 1.82
N ASP A 290 1.72 14.19 0.78
CA ASP A 290 2.11 13.10 -0.12
C ASP A 290 3.06 13.65 -1.17
N LEU A 291 4.37 13.49 -0.94
CA LEU A 291 5.38 14.01 -1.86
C LEU A 291 6.60 13.12 -1.97
N ARG A 292 7.29 13.26 -3.11
CA ARG A 292 8.65 12.73 -3.33
C ARG A 292 9.49 13.75 -4.08
N VAL A 293 10.76 13.84 -3.71
CA VAL A 293 11.77 14.56 -4.50
C VAL A 293 12.73 13.55 -5.09
N ARG A 294 12.56 13.21 -6.37
CA ARG A 294 13.41 12.25 -7.09
C ARG A 294 14.70 12.93 -7.53
N HIS A 295 15.82 12.26 -7.32
CA HIS A 295 17.15 12.79 -7.62
C HIS A 295 17.68 12.22 -8.94
N HIS A 296 17.66 13.04 -10.00
CA HIS A 296 18.14 12.69 -11.35
C HIS A 296 19.39 13.50 -11.70
N GLY A 297 20.51 13.20 -11.03
CA GLY A 297 21.76 13.95 -11.17
C GLY A 297 21.56 15.44 -10.81
N PRO A 298 21.66 16.38 -11.76
CA PRO A 298 21.45 17.80 -11.48
C PRO A 298 19.97 18.20 -11.31
N ILE A 299 19.01 17.29 -11.50
CA ILE A 299 17.57 17.58 -11.52
C ILE A 299 16.90 17.05 -10.24
N ALA A 300 16.17 17.92 -9.54
CA ALA A 300 15.14 17.53 -8.58
C ALA A 300 13.80 17.41 -9.32
N ARG A 301 13.26 16.19 -9.42
CA ARG A 301 11.91 15.96 -9.96
C ARG A 301 10.94 15.75 -8.82
N ILE A 302 10.05 16.72 -8.62
CA ILE A 302 9.03 16.72 -7.58
C ILE A 302 7.82 15.91 -8.06
N GLU A 303 7.35 14.98 -7.23
CA GLU A 303 6.11 14.24 -7.42
C GLU A 303 5.12 14.65 -6.32
N LEU A 304 3.94 15.12 -6.73
CA LEU A 304 2.83 15.52 -5.86
C LEU A 304 1.50 14.99 -6.43
N PRO A 305 0.45 14.81 -5.60
CA PRO A 305 -0.91 14.63 -6.10
C PRO A 305 -1.28 15.77 -7.07
N PRO A 306 -1.95 15.48 -8.20
CA PRO A 306 -2.38 16.51 -9.14
C PRO A 306 -3.25 17.62 -8.51
N SER A 307 -3.96 17.31 -7.43
CA SER A 307 -4.73 18.29 -6.65
C SER A 307 -3.87 19.40 -6.03
N GLU A 308 -2.58 19.15 -5.80
CA GLU A 308 -1.63 20.11 -5.22
C GLU A 308 -0.90 20.95 -6.28
N PHE A 309 -1.11 20.68 -7.58
CA PHE A 309 -0.35 21.35 -8.65
C PHE A 309 -0.60 22.85 -8.68
N ALA A 310 -1.85 23.28 -8.49
CA ALA A 310 -2.18 24.71 -8.47
C ALA A 310 -1.40 25.46 -7.39
N LYS A 311 -1.17 24.82 -6.23
CA LYS A 311 -0.44 25.41 -5.11
C LYS A 311 1.06 25.51 -5.37
N ILE A 312 1.70 24.46 -5.90
CA ILE A 312 3.16 24.51 -6.16
C ILE A 312 3.52 25.36 -7.37
N LEU A 313 2.59 25.54 -8.32
CA LEU A 313 2.79 26.36 -9.53
C LEU A 313 2.40 27.83 -9.33
N ASP A 314 1.89 28.20 -8.15
CA ASP A 314 1.73 29.60 -7.77
C ASP A 314 3.07 30.34 -7.88
N GLY A 315 3.08 31.54 -8.47
CA GLY A 315 4.31 32.20 -8.92
C GLY A 315 5.35 32.42 -7.82
N ASP A 316 4.89 32.86 -6.65
CA ASP A 316 5.77 33.10 -5.50
C ASP A 316 6.26 31.77 -4.91
N THR A 317 5.35 30.81 -4.74
CA THR A 317 5.68 29.46 -4.24
C THR A 317 6.68 28.76 -5.15
N ALA A 318 6.46 28.78 -6.47
CA ALA A 318 7.31 28.14 -7.46
C ALA A 318 8.72 28.76 -7.47
N ALA A 319 8.81 30.09 -7.40
CA ALA A 319 10.07 30.80 -7.35
C ALA A 319 10.85 30.50 -6.06
N GLU A 320 10.16 30.42 -4.92
CA GLU A 320 10.77 30.07 -3.64
C GLU A 320 11.26 28.62 -3.61
N VAL A 321 10.41 27.66 -4.00
CA VAL A 321 10.76 26.24 -4.11
C VAL A 321 11.98 26.06 -5.02
N ALA A 322 11.98 26.68 -6.19
CA ALA A 322 13.10 26.59 -7.12
C ALA A 322 14.39 27.15 -6.52
N ARG A 323 14.33 28.29 -5.83
CA ARG A 323 15.49 28.92 -5.17
C ARG A 323 16.04 28.04 -4.05
N THR A 324 15.16 27.53 -3.18
CA THR A 324 15.52 26.72 -2.02
C THR A 324 16.15 25.40 -2.42
N LEU A 325 15.52 24.63 -3.33
CA LEU A 325 16.07 23.35 -3.78
C LEU A 325 17.37 23.53 -4.57
N LYS A 326 17.52 24.61 -5.33
CA LYS A 326 18.81 24.95 -5.95
C LYS A 326 19.89 25.24 -4.90
N GLY A 327 19.53 25.93 -3.82
CA GLY A 327 20.42 26.15 -2.67
C GLY A 327 20.85 24.86 -1.97
N TYR A 328 20.08 23.77 -2.09
CA TYR A 328 20.49 22.46 -1.57
C TYR A 328 21.45 21.69 -2.48
N GLY A 329 21.62 22.09 -3.74
CA GLY A 329 22.60 21.51 -4.66
C GLY A 329 22.05 21.11 -6.03
N PHE A 330 20.74 21.26 -6.28
CA PHE A 330 20.16 20.98 -7.60
C PHE A 330 20.42 22.13 -8.59
N LYS A 331 20.57 21.81 -9.89
CA LYS A 331 20.63 22.84 -10.95
C LYS A 331 19.26 23.15 -11.52
N PHE A 332 18.42 22.12 -11.62
CA PHE A 332 17.07 22.21 -12.15
C PHE A 332 16.07 21.63 -11.17
N VAL A 333 14.92 22.28 -11.06
CA VAL A 333 13.79 21.83 -10.23
C VAL A 333 12.60 21.70 -11.17
N THR A 334 12.00 20.52 -11.20
CA THR A 334 10.91 20.17 -12.12
C THR A 334 9.76 19.53 -11.36
N LEU A 335 8.55 19.63 -11.93
CA LEU A 335 7.37 18.92 -11.47
C LEU A 335 7.08 17.77 -12.42
N ASP A 336 6.85 16.58 -11.89
CA ASP A 336 6.34 15.47 -12.69
C ASP A 336 4.86 15.71 -13.01
N LEU A 337 4.55 15.96 -14.28
CA LEU A 337 3.19 16.22 -14.76
C LEU A 337 2.23 15.04 -14.53
N GLN A 338 2.81 13.86 -14.37
CA GLN A 338 2.12 12.61 -14.17
C GLN A 338 1.83 12.37 -12.67
N GLY A 339 2.35 13.24 -11.79
CA GLY A 339 2.06 13.30 -10.36
C GLY A 339 2.69 12.18 -9.54
N PHE A 340 2.33 12.15 -8.25
CA PHE A 340 2.75 11.10 -7.32
C PHE A 340 2.08 9.76 -7.64
N ARG A 341 2.89 8.73 -7.83
CA ARG A 341 2.45 7.33 -7.96
C ARG A 341 3.32 6.42 -7.11
N SER A 342 2.69 5.47 -6.43
CA SER A 342 3.42 4.41 -5.74
C SER A 342 4.19 3.55 -6.76
N GLY A 343 5.45 3.24 -6.48
CA GLY A 343 6.26 2.38 -7.34
C GLY A 343 6.75 3.00 -8.65
N SER A 344 6.71 4.33 -8.84
CA SER A 344 7.08 4.98 -10.12
C SER A 344 8.48 4.63 -10.66
N LEU A 345 9.44 4.26 -9.81
CA LEU A 345 10.78 3.83 -10.25
C LEU A 345 10.88 2.33 -10.62
N ASN A 346 9.83 1.55 -10.36
CA ASN A 346 9.76 0.15 -10.78
C ASN A 346 9.28 0.04 -12.25
N GLU A 347 8.66 1.10 -12.79
CA GLU A 347 8.25 1.20 -14.19
C GLU A 347 9.48 1.04 -15.11
N GLY A 348 9.57 -0.09 -15.81
CA GLY A 348 10.68 -0.40 -16.74
C GLY A 348 11.80 -1.28 -16.16
N VAL A 349 11.76 -1.61 -14.87
CA VAL A 349 12.73 -2.49 -14.21
C VAL A 349 12.16 -3.88 -13.95
N VAL A 350 10.87 -3.94 -13.57
CA VAL A 350 10.12 -5.19 -13.46
C VAL A 350 9.45 -5.44 -14.81
N LYS A 351 9.87 -6.48 -15.53
CA LYS A 351 9.21 -6.99 -16.74
C LYS A 351 8.23 -8.09 -16.36
#